data_AF-A0A354I4A3-F1
#
_entry.id   AF-A0A354I4A3-F1
#
_cell.length_a   1.000
_cell.length_b   1.000
_cell.length_c   1.000
_cell.angle_alpha   90.00
_cell.angle_beta   90.00
_cell.angle_gamma   90.00
#
_symmetry.space_group_name_H-M   'P 1'
#
loop_
_entity.id
_entity.type
_entity.pdbx_description
1 polymer ?
#
loop_
_entity_poly.entity_id
_entity_poly.type
_entity_poly.pdbx_seq_one_letter_code
_entity_poly.pdbx_strand_id
1 'polypeptide(L)'
;MISFGRFDEDDKIVVIINRGEEERQVNIPVWRLGVAYQTRMARLFITNREGYSDEMQMYMVNNGVIHVTCPPVSGIIIKDIGDVY
;
A
#
# COMPACT_ATOMS: atom_id res chain seq x y z
N MET A 1 12.26 -0.80 8.34
CA MET A 1 11.09 -0.61 7.46
C MET A 1 10.44 0.70 7.83
N ILE A 2 9.98 1.45 6.83
CA ILE A 2 9.23 2.69 7.01
C ILE A 2 8.00 2.63 6.12
N SER A 3 6.89 3.20 6.60
CA SER A 3 5.72 3.48 5.78
C SER A 3 5.21 4.88 6.09
N PHE A 4 4.68 5.54 5.07
CA PHE A 4 4.08 6.87 5.20
C PHE A 4 3.02 7.07 4.12
N GLY A 5 2.09 7.96 4.40
CA GLY A 5 1.08 8.37 3.45
C GLY A 5 1.44 9.66 2.73
N ARG A 6 0.98 9.78 1.49
CA ARG A 6 0.91 11.03 0.72
C ARG A 6 -0.52 11.20 0.28
N PHE A 7 -1.10 12.36 0.55
CA PHE A 7 -2.52 12.58 0.29
C PHE A 7 -2.79 14.02 -0.10
N ASP A 8 -3.79 14.19 -0.96
CA ASP A 8 -4.49 15.42 -1.26
C ASP A 8 -6.00 15.12 -1.43
N GLU A 9 -6.74 16.03 -2.06
CA GLU A 9 -8.19 15.87 -2.27
C GLU A 9 -8.52 14.71 -3.22
N ASP A 10 -7.65 14.45 -4.21
CA ASP A 10 -7.88 13.49 -5.28
C ASP A 10 -7.26 12.14 -4.96
N ASP A 11 -6.02 12.15 -4.47
CA ASP A 11 -5.18 10.97 -4.36
C ASP A 11 -4.76 10.68 -2.92
N LYS A 12 -4.83 9.39 -2.56
CA LYS A 12 -4.35 8.87 -1.27
C LYS A 12 -3.43 7.70 -1.55
N ILE A 13 -2.16 7.85 -1.20
CA ILE A 13 -1.09 6.90 -1.52
C ILE A 13 -0.39 6.46 -0.24
N VAL A 14 -0.17 5.16 -0.13
CA VAL A 14 0.70 4.53 0.88
C VAL A 14 2.02 4.15 0.20
N VAL A 15 3.13 4.59 0.79
CA VAL A 15 4.48 4.19 0.42
C VAL A 15 5.05 3.33 1.53
N ILE A 16 5.60 2.17 1.18
CA ILE A 16 6.26 1.25 2.12
C ILE A 16 7.66 0.93 1.60
N ILE A 17 8.65 0.99 2.47
CA ILE A 17 10.03 0.58 2.16
C ILE A 17 10.49 -0.43 3.21
N ASN A 18 10.70 -1.67 2.77
CA ASN A 18 11.33 -2.70 3.57
C ASN A 18 12.80 -2.87 3.16
N ARG A 19 13.72 -2.33 3.97
CA ARG A 19 15.17 -2.55 3.80
C ARG A 19 15.66 -3.85 4.44
N GLY A 20 14.79 -4.58 5.16
CA GLY A 20 15.18 -5.81 5.83
C GLY A 20 15.44 -6.95 4.85
N GLU A 21 16.21 -7.93 5.30
CA GLU A 21 16.48 -9.18 4.57
C GLU A 21 15.35 -10.21 4.71
N GLU A 22 14.34 -9.88 5.52
CA GLU A 22 13.20 -10.74 5.82
C GLU A 22 11.89 -10.13 5.30
N GLU A 23 10.95 -11.01 4.96
CA GLU A 23 9.57 -10.63 4.70
C GLU A 23 8.92 -10.09 5.98
N ARG A 24 8.06 -9.08 5.84
CA ARG A 24 7.30 -8.51 6.96
C ARG A 24 5.84 -8.34 6.59
N GLN A 25 4.95 -8.68 7.50
CA GLN A 25 3.53 -8.32 7.40
C GLN A 25 3.27 -7.02 8.16
N VAL A 26 2.57 -6.08 7.53
CA VAL A 26 2.23 -4.78 8.13
C VAL A 26 0.77 -4.46 8.02
N ASN A 27 0.26 -3.83 9.07
CA ASN A 27 -1.09 -3.28 9.13
C ASN A 27 -0.98 -1.77 8.97
N ILE A 28 -1.48 -1.24 7.85
CA ILE A 28 -1.41 0.20 7.57
C ILE A 28 -2.77 0.84 7.86
N PRO A 29 -2.87 1.78 8.83
CA PRO A 29 -4.12 2.46 9.17
C PRO A 29 -4.47 3.56 8.15
N VAL A 30 -5.01 3.16 7.01
CA VAL A 30 -5.31 4.04 5.86
C VAL A 30 -6.44 5.04 6.14
N TRP A 31 -7.26 4.81 7.16
CA TRP A 31 -8.23 5.80 7.65
C TRP A 31 -7.57 7.15 8.04
N ARG A 32 -6.29 7.14 8.41
CA ARG A 32 -5.51 8.37 8.70
C ARG A 32 -5.23 9.22 7.46
N LEU A 33 -5.42 8.66 6.27
CA LEU A 33 -5.30 9.35 4.98
C LEU A 33 -6.66 9.80 4.43
N GLY A 34 -7.74 9.62 5.19
CA GLY A 34 -9.10 9.91 4.72
C GLY A 34 -9.69 8.86 3.78
N VAL A 35 -9.12 7.65 3.72
CA VAL A 35 -9.68 6.53 2.95
C VAL A 35 -10.93 6.01 3.66
N ALA A 36 -12.02 5.85 2.91
CA ALA A 36 -13.30 5.37 3.44
C ALA A 36 -13.24 3.91 3.91
N TYR A 37 -14.16 3.55 4.80
CA TYR A 37 -14.34 2.15 5.22
C TYR A 37 -14.94 1.33 4.08
N GLN A 38 -14.55 0.05 3.95
CA GLN A 38 -15.09 -0.90 2.95
C GLN A 38 -14.80 -0.56 1.48
N THR A 39 -13.81 0.30 1.20
CA THR A 39 -13.27 0.51 -0.15
C THR A 39 -12.09 -0.42 -0.44
N ARG A 40 -11.45 -0.24 -1.60
CA ARG A 40 -10.27 -1.00 -2.01
C ARG A 40 -9.13 -0.05 -2.39
N MET A 41 -7.91 -0.50 -2.12
CA MET A 41 -6.70 0.14 -2.63
C MET A 41 -5.97 -0.80 -3.58
N ALA A 42 -5.29 -0.27 -4.58
CA ALA A 42 -4.53 -1.04 -5.56
C ALA A 42 -3.03 -0.75 -5.43
N ARG A 43 -2.21 -1.81 -5.44
CA ARG A 43 -0.77 -1.65 -5.62
C ARG A 43 -0.46 -1.26 -7.06
N LEU A 44 0.23 -0.14 -7.22
CA LEU A 44 0.71 0.35 -8.50
C LEU A 44 2.10 -0.22 -8.82
N PHE A 45 2.97 -0.31 -7.82
CA PHE A 45 4.34 -0.80 -8.01
C PHE A 45 4.82 -1.61 -6.80
N ILE A 46 5.63 -2.63 -7.10
CA ILE A 46 6.48 -3.31 -6.13
C ILE A 46 7.89 -3.47 -6.70
N THR A 47 8.91 -3.32 -5.87
CA THR A 47 10.30 -3.60 -6.25
C THR A 47 10.83 -4.85 -5.55
N ASN A 48 11.85 -5.45 -6.14
CA ASN A 48 12.70 -6.44 -5.52
C ASN A 48 14.17 -6.11 -5.84
N ARG A 49 15.09 -7.04 -5.62
CA ARG A 49 16.53 -6.85 -5.87
C ARG A 49 16.88 -6.72 -7.36
N GLU A 50 16.05 -7.25 -8.24
CA GLU A 50 16.32 -7.39 -9.67
C GLU A 50 15.61 -6.31 -10.50
N GLY A 51 14.54 -5.70 -9.97
CA GLY A 51 13.79 -4.67 -10.66
C GLY A 51 12.48 -4.31 -9.97
N TYR A 52 11.46 -4.05 -10.78
CA TYR A 52 10.11 -3.70 -10.33
C TYR A 52 9.04 -4.42 -11.15
N SER A 53 7.84 -4.50 -10.57
CA SER A 53 6.62 -4.99 -11.22
C SER A 53 5.49 -3.98 -10.98
N ASP A 54 4.67 -3.77 -11.99
CA ASP A 54 3.43 -3.02 -11.98
C ASP A 54 2.19 -3.93 -11.93
N GLU A 55 2.39 -5.22 -11.62
CA GLU A 55 1.31 -6.18 -11.48
C GLU A 55 0.34 -5.74 -10.37
N MET A 56 -0.90 -5.50 -10.79
CA MET A 56 -1.98 -5.00 -9.94
C MET A 56 -2.32 -6.01 -8.85
N GLN A 57 -2.31 -5.55 -7.59
CA GLN A 57 -2.82 -6.31 -6.45
C GLN A 57 -3.81 -5.46 -5.65
N MET A 58 -4.97 -6.03 -5.34
CA MET A 58 -6.04 -5.38 -4.60
C MET A 58 -5.94 -5.65 -3.10
N TYR A 59 -6.17 -4.61 -2.31
CA TYR A 59 -6.23 -4.65 -0.85
C TYR A 59 -7.60 -4.18 -0.40
N MET A 60 -8.32 -5.04 0.31
CA MET A 60 -9.59 -4.66 0.95
C MET A 60 -9.30 -3.82 2.19
N VAL A 61 -10.00 -2.69 2.35
CA VAL A 61 -9.89 -1.86 3.55
C VAL A 61 -10.83 -2.40 4.62
N ASN A 62 -10.27 -3.19 5.54
CA ASN A 62 -11.01 -3.79 6.65
C ASN A 62 -10.84 -2.93 7.90
N ASN A 63 -11.94 -2.36 8.41
CA ASN A 63 -11.93 -1.48 9.58
C ASN A 63 -10.88 -0.35 9.48
N GLY A 64 -10.73 0.23 8.28
CA GLY A 64 -9.80 1.32 8.00
C GLY A 64 -8.33 0.90 7.88
N VAL A 65 -8.05 -0.40 7.80
CA VAL A 65 -6.70 -0.97 7.74
C VAL A 65 -6.54 -1.83 6.48
N ILE A 66 -5.37 -1.74 5.84
CA ILE A 66 -4.93 -2.73 4.84
C ILE A 66 -3.81 -3.60 5.42
N HIS A 67 -3.82 -4.88 5.07
CA HIS A 67 -2.78 -5.84 5.44
C HIS A 67 -1.84 -6.06 4.24
N VAL A 68 -0.56 -5.75 4.41
CA VAL A 68 0.42 -5.80 3.31
C VAL A 68 1.58 -6.72 3.67
N THR A 69 1.85 -7.68 2.79
CA THR A 69 3.08 -8.48 2.84
C THR A 69 4.18 -7.73 2.10
N CYS A 70 5.29 -7.47 2.80
CA CYS A 70 6.42 -6.69 2.31
C CYS A 70 7.64 -7.60 2.15
N PRO A 71 8.03 -7.96 0.91
CA PRO A 71 9.21 -8.80 0.67
C PRO A 71 10.51 -8.19 1.20
N PRO A 72 11.58 -8.98 1.35
CA PRO A 72 12.93 -8.45 1.61
C PRO A 72 13.34 -7.40 0.58
N VAL A 73 14.05 -6.35 1.02
CA VAL A 73 14.66 -5.32 0.17
C VAL A 73 13.71 -4.85 -0.94
N SER A 74 12.56 -4.31 -0.54
CA SER A 74 11.46 -3.93 -1.43
C SER A 74 10.90 -2.54 -1.13
N GLY A 75 10.33 -1.92 -2.16
CA GLY A 75 9.46 -0.76 -2.10
C GLY A 75 8.08 -1.10 -2.64
N ILE A 76 7.02 -0.57 -2.03
CA ILE A 76 5.63 -0.82 -2.43
C ILE A 76 4.89 0.52 -2.48
N ILE A 77 4.15 0.76 -3.56
CA ILE A 77 3.26 1.92 -3.75
C ILE A 77 1.83 1.41 -3.90
N ILE A 78 0.94 1.85 -3.01
CA ILE A 78 -0.48 1.47 -3.01
C ILE A 78 -1.32 2.75 -3.05
N LYS A 79 -2.27 2.83 -3.97
CA LYS A 79 -3.14 3.98 -4.18
C LYS A 79 -4.60 3.63 -3.91
N ASP A 80 -5.32 4.55 -3.28
CA ASP A 80 -6.78 4.50 -3.19
C ASP A 80 -7.38 4.61 -4.60
N ILE A 81 -8.20 3.63 -4.98
CA ILE A 81 -8.85 3.66 -6.30
C ILE A 81 -10.29 4.17 -6.23
N GLY A 82 -10.76 4.54 -5.03
CA GLY A 82 -12.13 5.00 -4.80
C GLY A 82 -13.18 3.95 -5.17
N ASP A 83 -14.44 4.38 -5.16
CA ASP A 83 -15.52 3.61 -5.74
C ASP A 83 -15.56 3.88 -7.25
N VAL A 84 -15.18 2.86 -8.04
CA VAL A 84 -15.40 2.89 -9.49
C VAL A 84 -16.90 2.69 -9.71
N TYR A 85 -17.62 3.78 -9.96
CA TYR A 85 -19.00 3.77 -10.42
C TYR A 85 -19.12 3.26 -11.86
#